data_AF-A0AAF0BSJ2-F1
#
_entry.id   AF-A0AAF0BSJ2-F1
#
_cell.length_a   1.000
_cell.length_b   1.000
_cell.length_c   1.000
_cell.angle_alpha   90.00
_cell.angle_beta   90.00
_cell.angle_gamma   90.00
#
_symmetry.space_group_name_H-M   'P 1'
#
loop_
_entity.id
_entity.type
_entity.pdbx_description
1 polymer ?
#
loop_
_entity_poly.entity_id
_entity_poly.type
_entity_poly.pdbx_seq_one_letter_code
_entity_poly.pdbx_strand_id
1 'polypeptide(L)' 'MTKLKLGSLLDDRPVKLSVELPASVHRDLIAYGELLAQTTGTAGPIEPVKLIAPMLERFMATDRVFAKSRRNPSSNTE' A
#
# COMPACT_ATOMS: atom_id res chain seq x y z
N MET A 1 10.07 24.19 -29.37
CA MET A 1 8.79 23.86 -28.72
C MET A 1 8.88 22.46 -28.12
N THR A 2 9.31 22.38 -26.86
CA THR A 2 9.49 21.11 -26.14
C THR A 2 8.13 20.53 -25.77
N LYS A 3 7.72 19.47 -26.48
CA LYS A 3 6.50 18.71 -26.18
C LYS A 3 6.72 17.98 -24.86
N LEU A 4 6.23 18.55 -23.75
CA LEU A 4 6.15 17.83 -22.48
C LEU A 4 5.28 16.59 -22.71
N LYS A 5 5.92 15.42 -22.72
CA LYS A 5 5.22 14.14 -22.66
C LYS A 5 4.75 13.96 -21.21
N LEU A 6 3.61 14.57 -20.88
CA LEU A 6 2.85 14.18 -19.71
C LEU A 6 2.45 12.72 -19.97
N GLY A 7 3.07 11.78 -19.26
CA GLY A 7 2.63 10.40 -19.25
C GLY A 7 1.16 10.34 -18.84
N SER A 8 0.47 9.24 -19.17
CA SER A 8 -0.92 9.02 -18.73
C SER A 8 -1.01 9.38 -17.25
N LEU A 9 -1.88 10.35 -16.92
CA LEU A 9 -2.18 10.70 -15.54
C LEU A 9 -2.50 9.39 -14.81
N LEU A 10 -1.84 9.17 -13.68
CA LEU A 10 -2.12 8.01 -12.85
C LEU A 10 -3.60 8.09 -12.49
N ASP A 11 -4.34 7.05 -12.85
CA ASP A 11 -5.75 6.94 -12.49
C ASP A 11 -5.82 6.68 -10.97
N ASP A 12 -5.96 7.74 -10.20
CA ASP A 12 -5.93 7.73 -8.74
C ASP A 12 -7.31 7.39 -8.13
N ARG A 13 -8.19 6.78 -8.95
CA ARG A 13 -9.52 6.38 -8.49
C ARG A 13 -9.40 5.26 -7.46
N PRO A 14 -9.97 5.42 -6.25
CA PRO A 14 -9.90 4.39 -5.22
C PRO A 14 -10.65 3.15 -5.68
N VAL A 15 -10.01 1.98 -5.54
CA VAL A 15 -10.61 0.68 -5.86
C VAL A 15 -10.98 -0.01 -4.55
N LYS A 16 -12.25 -0.42 -4.42
CA LYS A 16 -12.71 -1.20 -3.27
C LYS A 16 -12.36 -2.67 -3.45
N LEU A 17 -11.62 -3.23 -2.50
CA LEU A 17 -11.30 -4.64 -2.42
C LEU A 17 -12.02 -5.26 -1.21
N SER A 18 -12.57 -6.47 -1.37
CA SER A 18 -13.04 -7.30 -0.24
C SER A 18 -12.05 -8.44 -0.05
N VAL A 19 -11.53 -8.58 1.17
CA VAL A 19 -10.54 -9.61 1.52
C VAL A 19 -10.95 -10.31 2.81
N GLU A 20 -10.69 -11.61 2.89
CA GLU A 20 -10.80 -12.37 4.11
C GLU A 20 -9.42 -12.46 4.77
N LEU A 21 -9.36 -12.16 6.07
CA LEU A 21 -8.12 -12.22 6.85
C LEU A 21 -8.25 -13.27 7.95
N PRO A 22 -7.19 -14.02 8.27
CA PRO A 22 -7.17 -14.86 9.46
C PRO A 22 -7.47 -14.03 10.72
N ALA A 23 -8.21 -14.62 11.67
CA ALA A 23 -8.60 -13.93 12.90
C ALA A 23 -7.40 -13.45 13.73
N SER A 24 -6.26 -14.16 13.68
CA SER A 24 -5.01 -13.73 14.30
C SER A 24 -4.52 -12.41 13.72
N VAL A 25 -4.46 -12.30 12.38
CA VAL A 25 -4.01 -11.09 11.68
C VAL A 25 -4.91 -9.90 12.02
N HIS A 26 -6.22 -10.10 12.07
CA HIS A 26 -7.14 -9.02 12.46
C HIS A 26 -6.88 -8.51 13.89
N ARG A 27 -6.63 -9.42 14.86
CA ARG A 27 -6.28 -9.03 16.23
C ARG A 27 -4.96 -8.27 16.29
N ASP A 28 -3.96 -8.73 15.53
CA ASP A 28 -2.65 -8.08 15.48
C ASP A 28 -2.75 -6.67 14.86
N LEU A 29 -3.59 -6.48 13.85
CA LEU A 29 -3.84 -5.16 13.25
C LEU A 29 -4.51 -4.19 14.23
N ILE A 30 -5.45 -4.67 15.07
CA ILE A 30 -6.06 -3.84 16.12
C ILE A 30 -4.99 -3.40 17.12
N ALA A 31 -4.23 -4.35 17.68
CA ALA A 31 -3.18 -4.07 18.66
C ALA A 31 -2.12 -3.11 18.08
N TYR A 32 -1.74 -3.32 16.81
CA TYR A 32 -0.81 -2.43 16.12
C TYR A 32 -1.37 -1.01 15.95
N GLY A 33 -2.64 -0.87 15.58
CA GLY A 33 -3.30 0.42 15.43
C GLY A 33 -3.39 1.21 16.75
N GLU A 34 -3.60 0.51 17.87
CA GLU A 34 -3.58 1.10 19.21
C GLU A 34 -2.19 1.60 19.59
N LEU A 35 -1.15 0.78 19.40
CA LEU A 35 0.24 1.16 19.70
C LEU A 35 0.71 2.32 18.81
N LEU A 36 0.34 2.30 17.53
CA LEU A 36 0.70 3.36 16.60
C LEU A 36 0.01 4.69 16.96
N ALA A 37 -1.26 4.66 17.37
CA ALA A 37 -1.96 5.86 17.85
C ALA A 37 -1.28 6.48 19.08
N GLN A 38 -0.88 5.65 20.03
CA GLN A 38 -0.18 6.08 21.25
C GLN A 38 1.17 6.74 20.93
N THR A 39 1.94 6.17 19.99
CA THR A 39 3.27 6.69 19.63
C THR A 39 3.21 7.96 18.76
N THR A 40 2.15 8.13 17.97
CA THR A 40 1.97 9.29 17.08
C THR A 40 1.19 10.44 17.72
N GLY A 41 0.65 10.26 18.93
CA GLY A 41 -0.19 11.26 19.59
C GLY A 41 -1.55 11.45 18.92
N THR A 42 -2.01 10.46 18.15
CA THR A 42 -3.31 10.52 17.47
C THR A 42 -4.42 10.29 18.51
N ALA A 43 -5.51 11.08 18.42
CA ALA A 43 -6.66 10.94 19.30
C ALA A 43 -7.49 9.70 18.96
N GLY A 44 -7.03 8.53 19.42
CA GLY A 44 -7.76 7.26 19.39
C GLY A 44 -7.11 6.18 18.50
N PRO A 45 -7.52 4.90 18.68
CA PRO A 45 -6.99 3.78 17.91
C PRO A 45 -7.16 3.95 16.40
N ILE A 46 -6.12 3.61 15.64
CA ILE A 46 -6.21 3.59 14.17
C ILE A 46 -6.97 2.35 13.74
N GLU A 47 -8.03 2.53 12.95
CA GLU A 47 -8.81 1.42 12.41
C GLU A 47 -7.93 0.48 11.56
N PRO A 48 -8.06 -0.85 11.72
CA PRO A 48 -7.28 -1.83 10.95
C PRO A 48 -7.27 -1.59 9.43
N VAL A 49 -8.43 -1.23 8.86
CA VAL A 49 -8.57 -0.99 7.41
C VAL A 49 -7.70 0.17 6.92
N LYS A 50 -7.50 1.21 7.75
CA LYS A 50 -6.68 2.37 7.41
C LYS A 50 -5.18 2.05 7.40
N LEU A 51 -4.78 0.94 8.02
CA LEU A 51 -3.38 0.47 8.04
C LEU A 51 -3.02 -0.34 6.79
N ILE A 52 -3.98 -1.08 6.22
CA ILE A 52 -3.72 -2.06 5.16
C ILE A 52 -3.09 -1.42 3.93
N ALA A 53 -3.68 -0.36 3.38
CA ALA A 53 -3.18 0.26 2.16
C ALA A 53 -1.77 0.85 2.34
N PRO A 54 -1.48 1.70 3.35
CA PRO A 54 -0.12 2.21 3.59
C PRO A 54 0.91 1.12 3.86
N MET A 55 0.53 0.04 4.55
CA MET A 55 1.43 -1.09 4.78
C MET A 55 1.77 -1.82 3.49
N LEU A 56 0.78 -2.08 2.62
CA LEU A 56 0.99 -2.73 1.32
C LEU A 56 1.81 -1.86 0.38
N GLU A 57 1.56 -0.55 0.36
CA GLU A 57 2.37 0.41 -0.41
C GLU A 57 3.84 0.37 0.04
N ARG A 58 4.08 0.43 1.35
CA ARG A 58 5.43 0.34 1.90
C ARG A 58 6.09 -1.00 1.60
N PHE A 59 5.34 -2.09 1.67
CA PHE A 59 5.82 -3.42 1.30
C PHE A 59 6.23 -3.49 -0.18
N MET A 60 5.38 -3.04 -1.10
CA MET A 60 5.69 -3.01 -2.53
C MET A 60 6.86 -2.08 -2.86
N ALA A 61 6.98 -0.95 -2.15
CA ALA A 61 8.06 0.01 -2.35
C ALA A 61 9.43 -0.54 -1.94
N THR A 62 9.49 -1.43 -0.93
CA THR A 62 10.74 -2.03 -0.46
C THR A 62 11.11 -3.32 -1.20
N ASP A 63 10.17 -3.94 -1.92
CA ASP A 63 10.44 -5.10 -2.77
C ASP A 63 11.24 -4.69 -4.03
N ARG A 64 12.55 -4.95 -3.98
CA ARG A 64 13.49 -4.62 -5.07
C ARG A 64 13.26 -5.46 -6.32
N VAL A 65 12.75 -6.68 -6.19
CA VAL A 65 12.45 -7.55 -7.33
C VAL A 65 11.24 -7.00 -8.07
N PHE A 66 10.17 -6.68 -7.31
CA PHE A 66 9.00 -6.00 -7.84
C PHE A 66 9.35 -4.67 -8.52
N ALA A 67 10.16 -3.83 -7.86
CA ALA A 67 10.58 -2.54 -8.40
C ALA A 67 11.36 -2.67 -9.72
N LYS A 68 12.21 -3.69 -9.87
CA LYS A 68 12.94 -3.98 -11.12
C LYS A 68 11.99 -4.41 -12.24
N SER A 69 11.08 -5.34 -11.96
CA SER A 69 10.12 -5.83 -12.96
C SER A 69 9.16 -4.74 -13.43
N ARG A 70 8.74 -3.83 -12.53
CA ARG A 70 7.90 -2.67 -12.90
C ARG A 70 8.61 -1.71 -13.85
N ARG A 71 9.93 -1.56 -13.75
CA ARG A 71 10.73 -0.63 -14.58
C ARG A 71 11.01 -1.16 -15.98
N ASN A 72 11.05 -2.49 -16.15
CA ASN A 72 11.20 -3.18 -17.43
C ASN A 72 10.01 -4.15 -17.66
N PRO A 73 8.81 -3.64 -18.02
CA PRO A 73 7.64 -4.49 -18.28
C PRO A 73 7.79 -5.41 -19.51
N SER A 74 8.90 -5.33 -20.26
CA SER A 74 9.14 -6.01 -21.53
C SER A 74 10.16 -7.16 -21.48
N SER A 75 10.49 -7.72 -20.32
CA SER A 75 11.43 -8.85 -20.22
C SER A 75 10.82 -10.16 -19.70
N ASN A 76 9.53 -10.39 -19.91
CA ASN A 76 8.95 -11.73 -19.67
C ASN A 76 7.85 -12.04 -20.69
N THR A 77 8.27 -12.29 -21.93
CA THR A 77 7.53 -13.14 -22.85
C THR A 77 8.35 -14.41 -22.99
N GLU A 78 8.04 -15.42 -22.18
CA GLU A 78 8.20 -16.85 -22.50
C GLU A 78 7.05 -17.62 -21.83
#